data_AF-A0A8T3X3K3-F1
#
_entry.id   AF-A0A8T3X3K3-F1
#
_cell.length_a   1.000
_cell.length_b   1.000
_cell.length_c   1.000
_cell.angle_alpha   90.00
_cell.angle_beta   90.00
_cell.angle_gamma   90.00
#
_symmetry.space_group_name_H-M   'P 1'
#
loop_
_entity.id
_entity.type
_entity.pdbx_description
1 polymer ?
#
loop_
_entity_poly.entity_id
_entity_poly.type
_entity_poly.pdbx_seq_one_letter_code
_entity_poly.pdbx_strand_id
1 'polypeptide(L)'
;MAEEEVSLQINTFFWVIFVIFEIAIIAIVFFLMFPFEPTIYSKQAPRAAVEISENLFVSPLTASKSVFSSAELDNVNGKLEEPFVRHCSLAYGAEIESDGKEWSFGFKPKTTLLRGAINRLGLGFLYEYTATFPVSVDEKPARLTLRIYEDTLSDVQCIVERAQVLKKIEKLNCKTPRSDAYLSGDPQPEKSVTCYFVLTYDNGNNMLCLKHPSLPFSECRFYKGVPVSYSFSGGLDKSEKELILAAYPIKPGANAECGNLVKDAIAGVSDEVGSVLLCIEKNEAPPGTSGSAG
;
A
#
# COMPACT_ATOMS: atom_id res chain seq x y z
N MET A 1 -24.66 -42.00 57.77
CA MET A 1 -23.86 -42.59 56.67
C MET A 1 -24.52 -42.39 55.31
N ALA A 2 -25.64 -43.01 54.95
CA ALA A 2 -26.23 -42.81 53.61
C ALA A 2 -26.66 -41.36 53.30
N GLU A 3 -27.20 -40.61 54.27
CA GLU A 3 -27.59 -39.21 54.06
C GLU A 3 -26.39 -38.25 53.93
N GLU A 4 -25.27 -38.56 54.59
CA GLU A 4 -24.04 -37.75 54.50
C GLU A 4 -23.35 -37.93 53.15
N GLU A 5 -23.34 -39.15 52.60
CA GLU A 5 -22.79 -39.42 51.27
C GLU A 5 -23.57 -38.72 50.16
N VAL A 6 -24.91 -38.68 50.27
CA VAL A 6 -25.78 -37.99 49.31
C VAL A 6 -25.58 -36.46 49.39
N SER A 7 -25.45 -35.89 50.59
CA SER A 7 -25.18 -34.46 50.76
C SER A 7 -23.82 -34.06 50.18
N LEU A 8 -22.78 -34.88 50.37
CA LEU A 8 -21.45 -34.64 49.82
C LEU A 8 -21.45 -34.70 48.29
N GLN A 9 -22.17 -35.66 47.69
CA GLN A 9 -22.30 -35.77 46.23
C GLN A 9 -23.01 -34.56 45.62
N ILE A 10 -24.09 -34.10 46.25
CA ILE A 10 -24.85 -32.93 45.78
C ILE A 10 -23.99 -31.67 45.84
N ASN A 11 -23.27 -31.44 46.96
CA ASN A 11 -22.39 -30.28 47.09
C ASN A 11 -21.24 -30.30 46.08
N THR A 12 -20.66 -31.47 45.84
CA THR A 12 -19.58 -31.62 44.85
C THR A 12 -20.09 -31.32 43.44
N PHE A 13 -21.29 -31.78 43.09
CA PHE A 13 -21.91 -31.52 41.79
C PHE A 13 -22.15 -30.03 41.54
N PHE A 14 -22.70 -29.31 42.52
CA PHE A 14 -22.91 -27.86 42.41
C PHE A 14 -21.58 -27.10 42.28
N TRP A 15 -20.55 -27.52 43.01
CA TRP A 15 -19.24 -26.89 42.95
C TRP A 15 -18.60 -27.04 41.57
N VAL A 16 -18.71 -28.22 40.96
CA VAL A 16 -18.21 -28.48 39.59
C VAL A 16 -18.94 -27.61 38.56
N ILE A 17 -20.27 -27.49 38.65
CA ILE A 17 -21.04 -26.63 37.74
C ILE A 17 -20.62 -25.16 37.89
N PHE A 18 -20.46 -24.70 39.13
CA PHE A 18 -20.05 -23.33 39.42
C PHE A 18 -18.68 -23.00 38.80
N VAL A 19 -17.70 -23.90 38.94
CA VAL A 19 -16.38 -23.72 38.32
C VAL A 19 -16.44 -23.68 36.80
N ILE A 20 -17.24 -24.55 36.18
CA ILE A 20 -17.42 -24.54 34.71
C ILE A 20 -18.02 -23.21 34.26
N PHE A 21 -19.01 -22.70 34.99
CA PHE A 21 -19.67 -21.43 34.69
C PHE A 21 -18.69 -20.24 34.81
N GLU A 22 -17.87 -20.20 35.86
CA GLU A 22 -16.83 -19.18 36.03
C GLU A 22 -15.80 -19.22 34.89
N ILE A 23 -15.32 -20.41 34.51
CA ILE A 23 -14.40 -20.55 33.37
C ILE A 23 -15.04 -20.06 32.07
N ALA A 24 -16.33 -20.36 31.84
CA ALA A 24 -17.06 -19.88 30.67
C ALA A 24 -17.19 -18.36 30.65
N ILE A 25 -17.50 -17.72 31.79
CA ILE A 25 -17.55 -16.26 31.91
C ILE A 25 -16.18 -15.66 31.61
N ILE A 26 -15.10 -16.17 32.21
CA ILE A 26 -13.74 -15.69 31.97
C ILE A 26 -13.38 -15.81 30.48
N ALA A 27 -13.71 -16.93 29.84
CA ALA A 27 -13.46 -17.13 28.41
C ALA A 27 -14.24 -16.13 27.54
N ILE A 28 -15.51 -15.85 27.86
CA ILE A 28 -16.32 -14.86 27.14
C ILE A 28 -15.74 -13.45 27.32
N VAL A 29 -15.41 -13.06 28.55
CA VAL A 29 -14.81 -11.74 28.82
C VAL A 29 -13.48 -11.59 28.09
N PHE A 30 -12.64 -12.64 28.11
CA PHE A 30 -11.40 -12.66 27.34
C PHE A 30 -11.70 -12.48 25.85
N PHE A 31 -12.61 -13.26 25.27
CA PHE A 31 -12.95 -13.17 23.84
C PHE A 31 -13.51 -11.79 23.43
N LEU A 32 -14.25 -11.12 24.32
CA LEU A 32 -14.74 -9.75 24.11
C LEU A 32 -13.64 -8.69 24.25
N MET A 33 -12.61 -8.95 25.05
CA MET A 33 -11.45 -8.06 25.23
C MET A 33 -10.41 -8.21 24.11
N PHE A 34 -10.40 -9.31 23.37
CA PHE A 34 -9.62 -9.41 22.14
C PHE A 34 -10.37 -8.64 21.04
N PRO A 35 -9.85 -7.50 20.56
CA PRO A 35 -10.34 -6.95 19.33
C PRO A 35 -10.01 -7.97 18.23
N PHE A 36 -10.99 -8.78 17.86
CA PHE A 36 -11.02 -9.34 16.52
C PHE A 36 -11.19 -8.13 15.61
N GLU A 37 -10.08 -7.52 15.21
CA GLU A 37 -10.08 -6.71 14.00
C GLU A 37 -10.41 -7.69 12.88
N PRO A 38 -11.64 -7.71 12.32
CA PRO A 38 -11.83 -8.44 11.08
C PRO A 38 -10.80 -7.85 10.13
N THR A 39 -9.96 -8.70 9.54
CA THR A 39 -8.98 -8.29 8.54
C THR A 39 -9.74 -7.80 7.30
N ILE A 40 -10.21 -6.55 7.33
CA ILE A 40 -10.91 -5.84 6.25
C ILE A 40 -9.99 -5.68 5.02
N TYR A 41 -8.69 -5.97 5.17
CA TYR A 41 -7.70 -5.97 4.10
C TYR A 41 -8.12 -6.76 2.85
N SER A 42 -8.91 -7.83 2.98
CA SER A 42 -9.31 -8.65 1.82
C SER A 42 -10.29 -7.99 0.83
N LYS A 43 -10.85 -6.81 1.14
CA LYS A 43 -11.85 -6.13 0.27
C LYS A 43 -11.47 -4.74 -0.22
N GLN A 44 -10.23 -4.28 -0.01
CA GLN A 44 -9.84 -2.95 -0.43
C GLN A 44 -9.79 -2.80 -1.96
N ALA A 45 -9.14 -3.73 -2.68
CA ALA A 45 -9.03 -3.65 -4.14
C ALA A 45 -10.38 -3.73 -4.88
N PRO A 46 -11.33 -4.61 -4.52
CA PRO A 46 -12.66 -4.58 -5.13
C PRO A 46 -13.44 -3.29 -4.87
N ARG A 47 -13.34 -2.73 -3.64
CA ARG A 47 -13.98 -1.44 -3.32
C ARG A 47 -13.39 -0.29 -4.11
N ALA A 48 -12.05 -0.25 -4.20
CA ALA A 48 -11.36 0.74 -5.01
C ALA A 48 -11.75 0.63 -6.49
N ALA A 49 -11.87 -0.58 -7.04
CA ALA A 49 -12.31 -0.75 -8.42
C ALA A 49 -13.73 -0.21 -8.68
N VAL A 50 -14.67 -0.46 -7.77
CA VAL A 50 -16.02 0.12 -7.83
C VAL A 50 -15.95 1.64 -7.75
N GLU A 51 -15.24 2.19 -6.76
CA GLU A 51 -15.09 3.64 -6.59
C GLU A 51 -14.45 4.30 -7.81
N ILE A 52 -13.38 3.72 -8.35
CA ILE A 52 -12.72 4.20 -9.57
C ILE A 52 -13.72 4.18 -10.73
N SER A 53 -14.46 3.08 -10.93
CA SER A 53 -15.46 2.99 -11.99
C SER A 53 -16.56 4.05 -11.84
N GLU A 54 -17.08 4.25 -10.63
CA GLU A 54 -18.14 5.21 -10.34
C GLU A 54 -17.70 6.65 -10.62
N ASN A 55 -16.48 6.99 -10.21
CA ASN A 55 -15.90 8.30 -10.48
C ASN A 55 -15.59 8.50 -11.97
N LEU A 56 -15.13 7.46 -12.69
CA LEU A 56 -14.99 7.52 -14.14
C LEU A 56 -16.33 7.87 -14.81
N PHE A 57 -17.46 7.34 -14.30
CA PHE A 57 -18.80 7.66 -14.83
C PHE A 57 -19.28 9.07 -14.56
N VAL A 58 -18.83 9.71 -13.48
CA VAL A 58 -19.22 11.11 -13.20
C VAL A 58 -18.17 12.10 -13.72
N SER A 59 -17.05 11.62 -14.25
CA SER A 59 -15.98 12.43 -14.79
C SER A 59 -16.30 12.99 -16.18
N PRO A 60 -15.55 14.00 -16.64
CA PRO A 60 -15.65 14.52 -18.01
C PRO A 60 -15.41 13.48 -19.11
N LEU A 61 -14.82 12.32 -18.80
CA LEU A 61 -14.69 11.22 -19.77
C LEU A 61 -16.03 10.75 -20.30
N THR A 62 -17.14 10.97 -19.59
CA THR A 62 -18.45 10.52 -20.06
C THR A 62 -19.34 11.69 -20.45
N ALA A 63 -19.83 11.67 -21.70
CA ALA A 63 -20.62 12.76 -22.27
C ALA A 63 -22.07 12.82 -21.75
N SER A 64 -22.52 11.85 -20.95
CA SER A 64 -23.90 11.78 -20.38
C SER A 64 -24.01 10.74 -19.24
N LYS A 65 -23.02 10.65 -18.35
CA LYS A 65 -22.95 9.68 -17.22
C LYS A 65 -22.92 8.18 -17.61
N SER A 66 -22.89 7.85 -18.89
CA SER A 66 -22.91 6.45 -19.35
C SER A 66 -22.19 6.17 -20.67
N VAL A 67 -21.77 7.20 -21.40
CA VAL A 67 -21.15 7.10 -22.73
C VAL A 67 -19.78 7.77 -22.69
N PHE A 68 -18.71 7.06 -23.03
CA PHE A 68 -17.37 7.66 -23.10
C PHE A 68 -17.23 8.65 -24.27
N SER A 69 -16.58 9.79 -24.01
CA SER A 69 -16.20 10.79 -25.02
C SER A 69 -14.87 10.41 -25.65
N SER A 70 -14.88 10.09 -26.95
CA SER A 70 -13.67 9.74 -27.72
C SER A 70 -12.60 10.83 -27.64
N ALA A 71 -12.99 12.10 -27.69
CA ALA A 71 -12.06 13.24 -27.59
C ALA A 71 -11.34 13.29 -26.23
N GLU A 72 -12.06 13.03 -25.14
CA GLU A 72 -11.47 13.01 -23.80
C GLU A 72 -10.60 11.77 -23.59
N LEU A 73 -11.02 10.62 -24.14
CA LEU A 73 -10.21 9.41 -24.13
C LEU A 73 -8.90 9.59 -24.92
N ASP A 74 -8.95 10.25 -26.07
CA ASP A 74 -7.76 10.59 -26.86
C ASP A 74 -6.81 11.50 -26.08
N ASN A 75 -7.35 12.44 -25.29
CA ASN A 75 -6.55 13.35 -24.45
C ASN A 75 -5.79 12.63 -23.32
N VAL A 76 -6.31 11.51 -22.81
CA VAL A 76 -5.68 10.75 -21.72
C VAL A 76 -4.92 9.52 -22.18
N ASN A 77 -5.04 9.15 -23.46
CA ASN A 77 -4.43 7.93 -23.98
C ASN A 77 -2.91 7.90 -23.81
N GLY A 78 -2.39 6.79 -23.30
CA GLY A 78 -0.97 6.56 -23.04
C GLY A 78 -0.42 7.32 -21.82
N LYS A 79 -1.22 8.11 -21.10
CA LYS A 79 -0.77 8.81 -19.90
C LYS A 79 -0.67 7.85 -18.71
N LEU A 80 0.42 7.96 -17.95
CA LEU A 80 0.63 7.24 -16.69
C LEU A 80 -0.10 7.88 -15.50
N GLU A 81 -0.64 9.09 -15.68
CA GLU A 81 -1.47 9.76 -14.69
C GLU A 81 -2.75 8.97 -14.45
N GLU A 82 -3.25 9.03 -13.22
CA GLU A 82 -4.58 8.55 -12.81
C GLU A 82 -5.53 9.75 -12.69
N PRO A 83 -6.03 10.27 -13.83
CA PRO A 83 -6.62 11.61 -13.93
C PRO A 83 -7.94 11.84 -13.18
N PHE A 84 -8.65 10.78 -12.79
CA PHE A 84 -10.05 10.89 -12.32
C PHE A 84 -10.25 10.49 -10.87
N VAL A 85 -9.53 9.48 -10.41
CA VAL A 85 -9.47 9.08 -9.00
C VAL A 85 -8.02 8.75 -8.70
N ARG A 86 -7.54 9.09 -7.52
CA ARG A 86 -6.26 8.58 -7.05
C ARG A 86 -6.48 7.97 -5.68
N HIS A 87 -6.26 6.67 -5.58
CA HIS A 87 -6.12 6.03 -4.29
C HIS A 87 -4.68 6.22 -3.83
N CYS A 88 -4.51 6.54 -2.55
CA CYS A 88 -3.16 6.73 -2.02
C CYS A 88 -2.40 5.39 -2.06
N SER A 89 -3.02 4.29 -1.59
CA SER A 89 -2.38 2.98 -1.42
C SER A 89 -2.54 2.03 -2.61
N LEU A 90 -3.36 2.39 -3.59
CA LEU A 90 -3.64 1.55 -4.75
C LEU A 90 -3.40 2.35 -6.02
N ALA A 91 -2.80 1.69 -7.00
CA ALA A 91 -2.66 2.22 -8.35
C ALA A 91 -3.64 1.48 -9.28
N TYR A 92 -4.06 2.10 -10.38
CA TYR A 92 -4.82 1.39 -11.39
C TYR A 92 -4.40 1.73 -12.81
N GLY A 93 -4.59 0.74 -13.69
CA GLY A 93 -4.55 0.91 -15.14
C GLY A 93 -5.96 0.69 -15.70
N ALA A 94 -6.41 1.61 -16.55
CA ALA A 94 -7.66 1.52 -17.27
C ALA A 94 -7.39 1.24 -18.75
N GLU A 95 -8.10 0.26 -19.31
CA GLU A 95 -8.13 -0.05 -20.74
C GLU A 95 -9.58 0.03 -21.20
N ILE A 96 -9.85 0.82 -22.24
CA ILE A 96 -11.18 0.98 -22.83
C ILE A 96 -11.09 0.59 -24.30
N GLU A 97 -11.96 -0.31 -24.72
CA GLU A 97 -12.04 -0.80 -26.10
C GLU A 97 -13.42 -0.52 -26.67
N SER A 98 -13.51 0.11 -27.84
CA SER A 98 -14.75 0.27 -28.59
C SER A 98 -14.49 0.27 -30.09
N ASP A 99 -15.24 -0.56 -30.84
CA ASP A 99 -15.17 -0.67 -32.30
C ASP A 99 -13.73 -0.79 -32.87
N GLY A 100 -12.88 -1.56 -32.18
CA GLY A 100 -11.48 -1.78 -32.56
C GLY A 100 -10.52 -0.63 -32.24
N LYS A 101 -11.01 0.45 -31.63
CA LYS A 101 -10.16 1.50 -31.03
C LYS A 101 -9.93 1.19 -29.56
N GLU A 102 -8.67 1.29 -29.14
CA GLU A 102 -8.24 1.06 -27.76
C GLU A 102 -7.64 2.32 -27.17
N TRP A 103 -8.04 2.63 -25.94
CA TRP A 103 -7.46 3.65 -25.11
C TRP A 103 -6.93 3.03 -23.82
N SER A 104 -5.80 3.54 -23.34
CA SER A 104 -5.28 3.13 -22.05
C SER A 104 -4.71 4.31 -21.29
N PHE A 105 -4.92 4.34 -19.98
CA PHE A 105 -4.34 5.35 -19.10
C PHE A 105 -4.17 4.80 -17.68
N GLY A 106 -3.43 5.52 -16.85
CA GLY A 106 -3.09 5.11 -15.49
C GLY A 106 -1.83 4.26 -15.41
N PHE A 107 -1.59 3.73 -14.22
CA PHE A 107 -0.40 2.96 -13.92
C PHE A 107 -0.44 1.58 -14.60
N LYS A 108 0.58 1.29 -15.40
CA LYS A 108 0.81 -0.02 -16.02
C LYS A 108 2.25 -0.45 -15.75
N PRO A 109 2.48 -1.46 -14.89
CA PRO A 109 3.84 -1.91 -14.59
C PRO A 109 4.50 -2.46 -15.86
N LYS A 110 5.74 -2.04 -16.13
CA LYS A 110 6.53 -2.46 -17.31
C LYS A 110 7.06 -3.91 -17.18
N THR A 111 6.98 -4.47 -15.99
CA THR A 111 7.63 -5.73 -15.61
C THR A 111 6.77 -6.96 -15.88
N THR A 112 6.74 -7.37 -17.14
CA THR A 112 6.31 -8.73 -17.52
C THR A 112 7.24 -9.82 -16.93
N LEU A 113 8.50 -9.49 -16.59
CA LEU A 113 9.46 -10.45 -16.02
C LEU A 113 9.21 -10.81 -14.55
N LEU A 114 8.52 -9.93 -13.81
CA LEU A 114 8.02 -10.29 -12.50
C LEU A 114 6.76 -11.16 -12.61
N ARG A 115 5.95 -11.14 -13.70
CA ARG A 115 4.72 -11.97 -13.86
C ARG A 115 4.93 -13.46 -13.53
N GLY A 116 6.11 -14.01 -13.85
CA GLY A 116 6.44 -15.42 -13.55
C GLY A 116 6.62 -15.72 -12.06
N ALA A 117 7.19 -14.78 -11.30
CA ALA A 117 7.34 -14.86 -9.84
C ALA A 117 6.07 -14.36 -9.12
N ILE A 118 5.43 -13.34 -9.68
CA ILE A 118 4.21 -12.66 -9.23
C ILE A 118 3.01 -13.61 -9.22
N ASN A 119 2.77 -14.38 -10.29
CA ASN A 119 1.62 -15.29 -10.35
C ASN A 119 1.76 -16.50 -9.40
N ARG A 120 2.99 -16.82 -8.95
CA ARG A 120 3.23 -17.84 -7.92
C ARG A 120 3.19 -17.28 -6.49
N LEU A 121 3.21 -15.96 -6.32
CA LEU A 121 3.19 -15.25 -5.04
C LEU A 121 1.94 -14.41 -4.80
N GLY A 122 0.97 -14.39 -5.73
CA GLY A 122 -0.26 -13.60 -5.61
C GLY A 122 -0.08 -12.09 -5.82
N LEU A 123 1.06 -11.65 -6.34
CA LEU A 123 1.41 -10.24 -6.59
C LEU A 123 1.01 -9.77 -8.00
N GLY A 124 -0.05 -10.37 -8.56
CA GLY A 124 -0.64 -9.94 -9.82
C GLY A 124 -1.34 -8.59 -9.62
N PHE A 125 -2.04 -8.08 -10.64
CA PHE A 125 -3.08 -7.11 -10.31
C PHE A 125 -3.96 -7.76 -9.23
N LEU A 126 -4.21 -7.04 -8.13
CA LEU A 126 -4.98 -7.58 -7.00
C LEU A 126 -6.40 -7.92 -7.43
N TYR A 127 -6.91 -7.18 -8.40
CA TYR A 127 -8.27 -7.28 -8.88
C TYR A 127 -8.38 -6.73 -10.31
N GLU A 128 -9.10 -7.48 -11.16
CA GLU A 128 -9.52 -7.00 -12.47
C GLU A 128 -11.03 -6.84 -12.47
N TYR A 129 -11.48 -5.66 -12.87
CA TYR A 129 -12.88 -5.32 -13.03
C TYR A 129 -13.15 -5.08 -14.51
N THR A 130 -14.10 -5.81 -15.08
CA THR A 130 -14.54 -5.60 -16.46
C THR A 130 -16.00 -5.17 -16.44
N ALA A 131 -16.33 -4.14 -17.20
CA ALA A 131 -17.71 -3.74 -17.44
C ALA A 131 -17.92 -3.25 -18.89
N THR A 132 -19.12 -3.44 -19.40
CA THR A 132 -19.52 -3.07 -20.76
C THR A 132 -20.51 -1.92 -20.69
N PHE A 133 -20.25 -0.87 -21.45
CA PHE A 133 -21.01 0.38 -21.44
C PHE A 133 -21.55 0.68 -22.82
N PRO A 134 -22.77 1.21 -22.96
CA PRO A 134 -23.22 1.75 -24.23
C PRO A 134 -22.29 2.92 -24.62
N VAL A 135 -21.94 3.01 -25.89
CA VAL A 135 -21.38 4.25 -26.44
C VAL A 135 -22.56 5.06 -27.00
N SER A 136 -22.34 6.21 -27.61
CA SER A 136 -23.40 7.12 -28.08
C SER A 136 -24.45 6.39 -28.93
N VAL A 137 -25.59 7.03 -29.20
CA VAL A 137 -26.76 6.41 -29.89
C VAL A 137 -26.38 5.71 -31.21
N ASP A 138 -25.25 6.08 -31.81
CA ASP A 138 -24.74 5.56 -33.08
C ASP A 138 -23.47 4.67 -32.96
N GLU A 139 -23.00 4.37 -31.74
CA GLU A 139 -21.74 3.64 -31.50
C GLU A 139 -21.93 2.34 -30.70
N LYS A 140 -21.13 1.32 -31.02
CA LYS A 140 -21.16 0.02 -30.34
C LYS A 140 -20.70 0.15 -28.89
N PRO A 141 -21.16 -0.72 -27.97
CA PRO A 141 -20.77 -0.66 -26.57
C PRO A 141 -19.24 -0.78 -26.36
N ALA A 142 -18.71 0.02 -25.45
CA ALA A 142 -17.32 0.03 -25.04
C ALA A 142 -17.11 -0.93 -23.88
N ARG A 143 -15.96 -1.62 -23.86
CA ARG A 143 -15.53 -2.45 -22.75
C ARG A 143 -14.48 -1.71 -21.94
N LEU A 144 -14.75 -1.46 -20.67
CA LEU A 144 -13.76 -0.99 -19.69
C LEU A 144 -13.16 -2.20 -18.97
N THR A 145 -11.84 -2.22 -18.87
CA THR A 145 -11.07 -3.14 -18.03
C THR A 145 -10.22 -2.30 -17.08
N LEU A 146 -10.52 -2.37 -15.79
CA LEU A 146 -9.70 -1.78 -14.73
C LEU A 146 -8.86 -2.86 -14.08
N ARG A 147 -7.56 -2.60 -13.94
CA ARG A 147 -6.64 -3.45 -13.17
C ARG A 147 -6.12 -2.66 -11.99
N ILE A 148 -6.36 -3.17 -10.79
CA ILE A 148 -5.91 -2.56 -9.54
C ILE A 148 -4.61 -3.22 -9.09
N TYR A 149 -3.65 -2.40 -8.70
CA TYR A 149 -2.32 -2.81 -8.26
C TYR A 149 -2.08 -2.30 -6.83
N GLU A 150 -1.53 -3.17 -5.99
CA GLU A 150 -0.85 -2.76 -4.76
C GLU A 150 0.65 -2.84 -5.06
N ASP A 151 1.32 -1.71 -4.92
CA ASP A 151 2.72 -1.55 -5.25
C ASP A 151 3.38 -0.70 -4.17
N THR A 152 4.67 -0.96 -3.93
CA THR A 152 5.49 -0.20 -3.00
C THR A 152 5.48 1.29 -3.35
N LEU A 153 5.47 1.64 -4.65
CA LEU A 153 5.33 3.04 -5.07
C LEU A 153 4.01 3.67 -4.61
N SER A 154 2.93 2.91 -4.54
CA SER A 154 1.65 3.38 -4.01
C SER A 154 1.73 3.67 -2.52
N ASP A 155 2.34 2.78 -1.74
CA ASP A 155 2.52 3.00 -0.31
C ASP A 155 3.43 4.21 -0.03
N VAL A 156 4.54 4.33 -0.77
CA VAL A 156 5.46 5.48 -0.68
C VAL A 156 4.71 6.76 -1.01
N GLN A 157 3.97 6.77 -2.12
CA GLN A 157 3.16 7.91 -2.50
C GLN A 157 2.13 8.28 -1.41
N CYS A 158 1.47 7.28 -0.81
CA CYS A 158 0.48 7.53 0.24
C CYS A 158 1.11 8.20 1.46
N ILE A 159 2.28 7.74 1.95
CA ILE A 159 2.93 8.39 3.09
C ILE A 159 3.40 9.80 2.76
N VAL A 160 3.82 10.08 1.52
CA VAL A 160 4.24 11.43 1.10
C VAL A 160 3.02 12.37 1.08
N GLU A 161 1.92 11.96 0.46
CA GLU A 161 0.69 12.77 0.42
C GLU A 161 0.13 13.01 1.82
N ARG A 162 0.11 11.98 2.66
CA ARG A 162 -0.35 12.11 4.04
C ARG A 162 0.56 13.00 4.86
N ALA A 163 1.88 12.88 4.72
CA ALA A 163 2.82 13.75 5.41
C ALA A 163 2.59 15.22 5.02
N GLN A 164 2.36 15.48 3.73
CA GLN A 164 2.04 16.80 3.21
C GLN A 164 0.71 17.35 3.77
N VAL A 165 -0.38 16.58 3.69
CA VAL A 165 -1.73 17.04 4.05
C VAL A 165 -1.91 17.11 5.57
N LEU A 166 -1.46 16.08 6.28
CA LEU A 166 -1.64 15.96 7.73
C LEU A 166 -0.56 16.73 8.50
N LYS A 167 0.54 17.13 7.84
CA LYS A 167 1.68 17.83 8.44
C LYS A 167 2.25 17.07 9.64
N LYS A 168 2.41 15.75 9.43
CA LYS A 168 2.93 14.80 10.41
C LYS A 168 3.93 13.87 9.73
N ILE A 169 4.84 13.32 10.51
CA ILE A 169 5.76 12.29 10.02
C ILE A 169 4.95 11.03 9.78
N GLU A 170 4.99 10.53 8.55
CA GLU A 170 4.34 9.28 8.15
C GLU A 170 5.40 8.21 7.92
N LYS A 171 5.11 6.98 8.32
CA LYS A 171 6.08 5.89 8.33
C LYS A 171 5.50 4.67 7.60
N LEU A 172 6.29 4.09 6.72
CA LEU A 172 6.00 2.87 6.00
C LEU A 172 7.01 1.80 6.40
N ASN A 173 6.52 0.69 6.93
CA ASN A 173 7.35 -0.49 7.15
C ASN A 173 7.60 -1.14 5.79
N CYS A 174 8.78 -0.93 5.23
CA CYS A 174 9.20 -1.57 3.99
C CYS A 174 9.41 -3.06 4.28
N LYS A 175 8.46 -3.88 3.86
CA LYS A 175 8.66 -5.33 3.83
C LYS A 175 9.66 -5.60 2.71
N THR A 176 10.88 -5.98 3.07
CA THR A 176 11.82 -6.49 2.07
C THR A 176 11.17 -7.70 1.40
N PRO A 177 11.01 -7.73 0.07
CA PRO A 177 10.53 -8.93 -0.59
C PRO A 177 11.47 -10.07 -0.21
N ARG A 178 10.90 -11.10 0.42
CA ARG A 178 11.66 -12.21 1.00
C ARG A 178 12.59 -12.77 -0.08
N SER A 179 13.91 -12.62 0.12
CA SER A 179 14.94 -12.97 -0.88
C SER A 179 14.96 -14.45 -1.25
N ASP A 180 14.19 -15.28 -0.55
CA ASP A 180 14.18 -16.74 -0.64
C ASP A 180 13.54 -17.25 -1.95
N ALA A 181 12.90 -16.38 -2.75
CA ALA A 181 12.16 -16.76 -3.95
C ALA A 181 12.79 -16.32 -5.29
N TYR A 182 13.93 -15.63 -5.26
CA TYR A 182 14.63 -15.27 -6.50
C TYR A 182 15.48 -16.43 -7.03
N LEU A 183 14.81 -17.26 -7.84
CA LEU A 183 15.37 -17.77 -9.09
C LEU A 183 16.75 -18.46 -9.00
N SER A 184 16.81 -19.65 -8.43
CA SER A 184 17.49 -20.75 -9.11
C SER A 184 17.12 -22.08 -8.43
N GLY A 185 16.92 -23.12 -9.21
CA GLY A 185 17.06 -24.49 -8.72
C GLY A 185 18.52 -24.85 -8.43
N ASP A 186 19.38 -23.86 -8.17
CA ASP A 186 20.77 -24.04 -7.80
C ASP A 186 20.91 -23.84 -6.30
N PRO A 187 21.31 -24.87 -5.55
CA PRO A 187 21.69 -24.72 -4.15
C PRO A 187 23.10 -24.14 -4.11
N GLN A 188 23.23 -22.83 -4.32
CA GLN A 188 24.48 -22.11 -4.08
C GLN A 188 24.26 -20.94 -3.11
N PRO A 189 25.19 -20.75 -2.15
CA PRO A 189 24.91 -20.14 -0.88
C PRO A 189 25.21 -18.63 -0.86
N GLU A 190 24.60 -17.94 0.11
CA GLU A 190 25.19 -16.82 0.85
C GLU A 190 25.67 -15.55 0.12
N LYS A 191 25.34 -15.32 -1.16
CA LYS A 191 25.42 -13.93 -1.66
C LYS A 191 24.26 -13.13 -1.06
N SER A 192 24.60 -12.09 -0.30
CA SER A 192 23.66 -11.14 0.27
C SER A 192 22.86 -10.49 -0.86
N VAL A 193 21.71 -11.06 -1.20
CA VAL A 193 20.64 -10.37 -1.92
C VAL A 193 20.25 -9.19 -1.06
N THR A 194 20.89 -8.08 -1.33
CA THR A 194 20.62 -6.79 -0.73
C THR A 194 19.44 -6.24 -1.54
N CYS A 195 18.28 -6.07 -0.93
CA CYS A 195 17.17 -5.41 -1.61
C CYS A 195 17.53 -3.93 -1.73
N TYR A 196 18.02 -3.51 -2.90
CA TYR A 196 18.27 -2.10 -3.17
C TYR A 196 17.12 -1.57 -4.04
N PHE A 197 16.49 -0.50 -3.61
CA PHE A 197 15.71 0.33 -4.52
C PHE A 197 16.16 1.78 -4.37
N VAL A 198 16.32 2.45 -5.51
CA VAL A 198 16.61 3.87 -5.58
C VAL A 198 15.30 4.55 -5.92
N LEU A 199 14.81 5.38 -5.01
CA LEU A 199 13.72 6.30 -5.31
C LEU A 199 14.32 7.51 -6.02
N THR A 200 13.78 7.84 -7.19
CA THR A 200 14.15 9.05 -7.93
C THR A 200 12.90 9.83 -8.24
N TYR A 201 12.93 11.14 -8.00
CA TYR A 201 11.85 12.04 -8.39
C TYR A 201 12.28 12.85 -9.62
N ASP A 202 11.54 12.69 -10.72
CA ASP A 202 11.72 13.49 -11.94
C ASP A 202 10.81 14.73 -11.85
N ASN A 203 11.39 15.85 -11.43
CA ASN A 203 10.70 17.15 -11.30
C ASN A 203 10.05 17.61 -12.63
N GLY A 204 10.64 17.27 -13.78
CA GLY A 204 10.13 17.73 -15.07
C GLY A 204 8.84 17.02 -15.47
N ASN A 205 8.75 15.74 -15.12
CA ASN A 205 7.62 14.88 -15.45
C ASN A 205 6.70 14.60 -14.26
N ASN A 206 7.02 15.12 -13.07
CA ASN A 206 6.35 14.84 -11.81
C ASN A 206 6.20 13.33 -11.56
N MET A 207 7.28 12.56 -11.76
CA MET A 207 7.23 11.09 -11.59
C MET A 207 8.07 10.66 -10.40
N LEU A 208 7.49 9.84 -9.53
CA LEU A 208 8.22 9.06 -8.56
C LEU A 208 8.56 7.71 -9.17
N CYS A 209 9.85 7.41 -9.27
CA CYS A 209 10.34 6.18 -9.85
C CYS A 209 11.09 5.33 -8.83
N LEU A 210 10.80 4.03 -8.86
CA LEU A 210 11.53 2.99 -8.18
C LEU A 210 12.49 2.34 -9.18
N LYS A 211 13.79 2.43 -8.91
CA LYS A 211 14.82 1.78 -9.70
C LYS A 211 15.50 0.69 -8.90
N HIS A 212 15.45 -0.54 -9.39
CA HIS A 212 16.26 -1.62 -8.84
C HIS A 212 17.63 -1.62 -9.55
N PRO A 213 18.76 -1.64 -8.83
CA PRO A 213 20.08 -1.51 -9.46
C PRO A 213 20.43 -2.69 -10.36
N SER A 214 19.87 -3.88 -10.09
CA SER A 214 20.08 -5.06 -10.94
C SER A 214 19.13 -5.17 -12.14
N LEU A 215 18.18 -4.23 -12.30
CA LEU A 215 17.21 -4.26 -13.39
C LEU A 215 17.42 -3.06 -14.33
N PRO A 216 17.30 -3.25 -15.66
CA PRO A 216 17.56 -2.18 -16.63
C PRO A 216 16.39 -1.18 -16.75
N PHE A 217 15.30 -1.39 -16.02
CA PHE A 217 14.10 -0.56 -16.08
C PHE A 217 13.77 0.01 -14.70
N SER A 218 13.07 1.15 -14.71
CA SER A 218 12.44 1.74 -13.53
C SER A 218 10.92 1.61 -13.65
N GLU A 219 10.28 1.35 -12.51
CA GLU A 219 8.83 1.51 -12.36
C GLU A 219 8.59 2.94 -11.94
N CYS A 220 7.67 3.64 -12.60
CA CYS A 220 7.40 5.05 -12.35
C CYS A 220 5.91 5.26 -12.23
N ARG A 221 5.52 6.09 -11.27
CA ARG A 221 4.14 6.54 -11.09
C ARG A 221 4.10 8.06 -11.09
N PHE A 222 3.07 8.61 -11.71
CA PHE A 222 2.85 10.04 -11.70
C PHE A 222 2.48 10.51 -10.28
N TYR A 223 3.16 11.56 -9.84
CA TYR A 223 3.01 12.14 -8.52
C TYR A 223 2.79 13.65 -8.64
N LYS A 224 1.52 14.06 -8.56
CA LYS A 224 1.14 15.48 -8.53
C LYS A 224 1.25 16.02 -7.11
N GLY A 225 2.08 17.04 -6.91
CA GLY A 225 2.15 17.69 -5.60
C GLY A 225 3.47 18.40 -5.29
N VAL A 226 3.78 18.41 -4.00
CA VAL A 226 4.93 19.09 -3.41
C VAL A 226 6.24 18.38 -3.81
N PRO A 227 7.34 19.13 -4.06
CA PRO A 227 8.62 18.55 -4.38
C PRO A 227 9.06 17.49 -3.37
N VAL A 228 9.41 16.31 -3.86
CA VAL A 228 9.96 15.24 -3.03
C VAL A 228 11.48 15.36 -3.08
N SER A 229 12.08 15.58 -1.92
CA SER A 229 13.52 15.46 -1.73
C SER A 229 13.82 14.09 -1.16
N TYR A 230 14.86 13.44 -1.67
CA TYR A 230 15.28 12.14 -1.17
C TYR A 230 16.78 12.18 -0.93
N SER A 231 17.22 11.58 0.16
CA SER A 231 18.64 11.34 0.42
C SER A 231 18.80 9.84 0.65
N PHE A 232 18.91 9.09 -0.46
CA PHE A 232 19.26 7.68 -0.36
C PHE A 232 20.01 7.16 -1.57
N SER A 233 21.23 6.68 -1.31
CA SER A 233 21.97 5.75 -2.14
C SER A 233 22.63 4.75 -1.18
N GLY A 234 21.88 3.74 -0.72
CA GLY A 234 22.37 2.84 0.31
C GLY A 234 21.93 1.40 0.09
N GLY A 235 22.71 0.48 0.66
CA GLY A 235 22.44 -0.95 0.65
C GLY A 235 21.93 -1.48 1.95
N LEU A 236 20.94 -2.36 1.83
CA LEU A 236 20.24 -2.99 2.92
C LEU A 236 20.78 -4.39 3.17
N ASP A 237 21.68 -4.51 4.14
CA ASP A 237 22.21 -5.82 4.55
C ASP A 237 21.07 -6.74 5.02
N LYS A 238 21.18 -8.05 4.73
CA LYS A 238 20.17 -9.08 5.05
C LYS A 238 19.83 -9.18 6.54
N SER A 239 20.68 -8.61 7.40
CA SER A 239 20.55 -8.62 8.85
C SER A 239 19.52 -7.61 9.39
N GLU A 240 19.19 -6.57 8.63
CA GLU A 240 18.20 -5.55 9.02
C GLU A 240 16.79 -6.01 8.61
N LYS A 241 16.10 -6.68 9.54
CA LYS A 241 14.83 -7.37 9.26
C LYS A 241 13.66 -6.44 8.98
N GLU A 242 13.71 -5.18 9.39
CA GLU A 242 12.63 -4.21 9.19
C GLU A 242 13.18 -2.80 9.00
N LEU A 243 12.86 -2.21 7.86
CA LEU A 243 13.23 -0.84 7.52
C LEU A 243 11.98 0.01 7.51
N ILE A 244 12.15 1.24 7.98
CA ILE A 244 11.06 2.19 8.03
C ILE A 244 11.40 3.32 7.06
N LEU A 245 10.61 3.46 6.00
CA LEU A 245 10.66 4.66 5.18
C LEU A 245 9.78 5.72 5.83
N ALA A 246 10.37 6.85 6.20
CA ALA A 246 9.68 7.97 6.82
C ALA A 246 9.59 9.15 5.85
N ALA A 247 8.38 9.72 5.77
CA ALA A 247 8.08 10.93 5.02
C ALA A 247 7.97 12.11 6.00
N TYR A 248 8.90 13.05 5.87
CA TYR A 248 9.00 14.24 6.71
C TYR A 248 8.47 15.46 5.95
N PRO A 249 7.41 16.14 6.44
CA PRO A 249 6.98 17.39 5.84
C PRO A 249 7.95 18.51 6.25
N ILE A 250 8.59 19.16 5.29
CA ILE A 250 9.63 20.17 5.53
C ILE A 250 9.10 21.57 5.21
N LYS A 251 9.42 22.53 6.06
CA LYS A 251 9.05 23.95 5.86
C LYS A 251 9.75 24.54 4.63
N PRO A 252 9.12 25.50 3.92
CA PRO A 252 9.76 26.22 2.82
C PRO A 252 11.12 26.82 3.23
N GLY A 253 12.16 26.57 2.45
CA GLY A 253 13.50 27.12 2.66
C GLY A 253 14.31 26.49 3.80
N ALA A 254 13.76 25.51 4.53
CA ALA A 254 14.53 24.79 5.54
C ALA A 254 15.53 23.84 4.88
N ASN A 255 16.78 23.84 5.36
CA ASN A 255 17.79 22.87 4.95
C ASN A 255 17.63 21.61 5.82
N ALA A 256 17.17 20.52 5.22
CA ALA A 256 16.88 19.27 5.91
C ALA A 256 17.49 18.10 5.15
N GLU A 257 18.27 17.29 5.85
CA GLU A 257 18.88 16.07 5.31
C GLU A 257 18.65 14.90 6.27
N CYS A 258 18.54 13.69 5.72
CA CYS A 258 18.42 12.49 6.54
C CYS A 258 19.65 12.34 7.45
N GLY A 259 19.42 12.13 8.75
CA GLY A 259 20.48 12.06 9.76
C GLY A 259 20.85 13.40 10.40
N ASN A 260 20.44 14.54 9.84
CA ASN A 260 20.62 15.87 10.43
C ASN A 260 19.31 16.67 10.38
N LEU A 261 18.25 16.08 10.91
CA LEU A 261 16.91 16.67 10.89
C LEU A 261 16.66 17.50 12.15
N VAL A 262 16.68 18.84 12.02
CA VAL A 262 16.34 19.74 13.12
C VAL A 262 14.82 19.83 13.25
N LYS A 263 14.28 19.72 14.47
CA LYS A 263 12.81 19.76 14.71
C LYS A 263 12.13 20.98 14.10
N ASP A 264 12.79 22.13 14.12
CA ASP A 264 12.24 23.39 13.61
C ASP A 264 12.08 23.40 12.08
N ALA A 265 12.78 22.52 11.36
CA ALA A 265 12.64 22.34 9.91
C ALA A 265 11.38 21.55 9.53
N ILE A 266 10.81 20.78 10.46
CA ILE A 266 9.62 19.96 10.21
C ILE A 266 8.37 20.84 10.33
N ALA A 267 7.53 20.84 9.30
CA ALA A 267 6.29 21.59 9.27
C ALA A 267 5.25 20.95 10.23
N GLY A 268 4.73 21.76 11.15
CA GLY A 268 3.61 21.41 12.01
C GLY A 268 2.26 21.83 11.42
N VAL A 269 1.19 21.62 12.17
CA VAL A 269 -0.21 21.84 11.73
C VAL A 269 -0.45 23.26 11.17
N SER A 270 0.20 24.27 11.76
CA SER A 270 0.09 25.69 11.36
C SER A 270 1.02 26.10 10.22
N ASP A 271 1.99 25.28 9.85
CA ASP A 271 3.05 25.66 8.91
C ASP A 271 2.67 25.30 7.47
N GLU A 272 3.30 25.95 6.50
CA GLU A 272 3.27 25.50 5.11
C GLU A 272 4.27 24.36 4.89
N VAL A 273 3.98 23.45 3.95
CA VAL A 273 4.88 22.37 3.55
C VAL A 273 5.50 22.75 2.20
N GLY A 274 6.81 22.98 2.20
CA GLY A 274 7.58 23.33 1.00
C GLY A 274 8.11 22.12 0.24
N SER A 275 8.47 21.05 0.95
CA SER A 275 8.90 19.78 0.38
C SER A 275 8.54 18.62 1.31
N VAL A 276 8.57 17.38 0.79
CA VAL A 276 8.57 16.18 1.63
C VAL A 276 9.92 15.49 1.49
N LEU A 277 10.61 15.29 2.61
CA LEU A 277 11.88 14.57 2.67
C LEU A 277 11.62 13.10 3.00
N LEU A 278 12.07 12.20 2.14
CA LEU A 278 12.03 10.76 2.38
C LEU A 278 13.35 10.28 2.99
N CYS A 279 13.27 9.63 4.15
CA CYS A 279 14.41 9.06 4.87
C CYS A 279 14.17 7.61 5.25
N ILE A 280 15.22 6.79 5.19
CA ILE A 280 15.18 5.44 5.75
C ILE A 280 15.67 5.50 7.19
N GLU A 281 14.87 4.96 8.10
CA GLU A 281 15.17 4.78 9.50
C GLU A 281 15.38 3.29 9.79
N LYS A 282 16.33 3.01 10.68
CA LYS A 282 16.44 1.68 11.27
C LYS A 282 15.31 1.53 12.28
N ASN A 283 14.71 0.34 12.32
CA ASN A 283 13.81 -0.01 13.42
C ASN A 283 14.63 -0.16 14.70
N GLU A 284 14.97 0.97 15.35
CA GLU A 284 15.58 0.93 16.66
C GLU A 284 14.51 0.42 17.63
N ALA A 285 14.77 -0.74 18.22
CA ALA A 285 13.91 -1.26 19.27
C ALA A 285 13.72 -0.15 20.32
N PRO A 286 12.49 0.07 20.81
CA PRO A 286 12.22 1.12 21.78
C PRO A 286 13.22 0.99 22.95
N PRO A 287 13.80 2.11 23.44
CA PRO A 287 14.79 2.08 24.50
C PRO A 287 14.16 1.51 25.78
N GLY A 288 14.29 0.20 25.98
CA GLY A 288 13.67 -0.50 27.09
C GLY A 288 13.87 -2.01 27.02
N THR A 289 14.65 -2.53 27.97
CA THR A 289 14.85 -3.94 28.39
C THR A 289 16.25 -4.54 28.24
N SER A 290 17.33 -3.73 28.14
CA SER A 290 18.62 -4.18 28.68
C SER A 290 18.62 -4.04 30.20
N GLY A 291 17.81 -4.87 30.88
CA GLY A 291 17.95 -5.09 32.31
C GLY A 291 19.33 -5.70 32.55
N SER A 292 20.19 -4.92 33.20
CA SER A 292 21.44 -5.36 33.82
C SER A 292 21.19 -6.66 34.59
N ALA A 293 21.74 -7.77 34.12
CA ALA A 293 21.93 -8.94 34.96
C ALA A 293 23.08 -8.62 35.94
N GLY A 294 22.71 -8.27 37.17
CA GLY A 294 23.60 -8.28 38.33
C GLY A 294 23.49 -9.60 39.06
#